data_AF-A0A821UBZ1-F1
#
_entry.id   AF-A0A821UBZ1-F1
#
_cell.length_a   1.000
_cell.length_b   1.000
_cell.length_c   1.000
_cell.angle_alpha   90.00
_cell.angle_beta   90.00
_cell.angle_gamma   90.00
#
_symmetry.space_group_name_H-M   'P 1'
#
loop_
_entity.id
_entity.type
_entity.pdbx_description
1 polymer ?
#
loop_
_entity_poly.entity_id
_entity_poly.type
_entity_poly.pdbx_seq_one_letter_code
_entity_poly.pdbx_strand_id
1 'polypeptide(L)'
;MTTLNRCSKCSTSVGTCTCAGCKDYFCTKHFIAHRKELQVNLEHITDTQNRLLKQFNENNHYSGLQSSLFTQIDQWQSVIIQKVNQTADNIRQQVTQMLNGQREESKVKFQAVVDELRKRKEEDDFVEDDLARLKNSIDQLQQELGEVQQHPFLELHVERSEHIDWNRLIYLEYKSSDTKKKKNLEAKSETSQGFEYDAQSTSTLKSKCNNHS
;
A
#
# COMPACT_ATOMS: atom_id res chain seq x y z
N MET A 1 -3.52 8.50 76.47
CA MET A 1 -4.93 8.73 76.11
C MET A 1 -5.16 8.15 74.73
N THR A 2 -5.87 7.02 74.62
CA THR A 2 -6.10 6.35 73.34
C THR A 2 -7.29 7.00 72.66
N THR A 3 -7.04 7.84 71.65
CA THR A 3 -8.11 8.40 70.82
C THR A 3 -8.74 7.26 70.03
N LEU A 4 -9.95 6.83 70.44
CA LEU A 4 -10.71 5.81 69.71
C LEU A 4 -11.16 6.40 68.37
N ASN A 5 -10.58 5.91 67.28
CA ASN A 5 -11.01 6.28 65.93
C ASN A 5 -12.46 5.81 65.71
N ARG A 6 -13.33 6.69 65.21
CA ARG A 6 -14.74 6.38 64.92
C ARG A 6 -14.89 5.79 63.52
N CYS A 7 -15.96 5.05 63.30
CA CYS A 7 -16.28 4.53 61.97
C CYS A 7 -16.50 5.67 60.95
N SER A 8 -15.74 5.69 59.86
CA SER A 8 -15.81 6.68 58.78
C SER A 8 -17.17 6.68 58.05
N LYS A 9 -17.98 5.61 58.15
CA LYS A 9 -19.28 5.50 57.46
C LYS A 9 -20.46 5.98 58.29
N CYS A 10 -20.46 5.74 59.61
CA CYS A 10 -21.62 6.06 60.46
C CYS A 10 -21.31 6.98 61.64
N SER A 11 -20.02 7.22 61.96
CA SER A 11 -19.54 8.17 62.97
C SER A 11 -20.06 7.97 64.41
N THR A 12 -20.87 6.96 64.66
CA THR A 12 -21.52 6.65 65.94
C THR A 12 -20.84 5.53 66.71
N SER A 13 -20.27 4.56 66.00
CA SER A 13 -19.59 3.40 66.59
C SER A 13 -18.07 3.54 66.50
N VAL A 14 -17.38 2.85 67.39
CA VAL A 14 -15.91 2.75 67.40
C VAL A 14 -15.46 1.98 66.15
N GLY A 15 -14.47 2.52 65.45
CA GLY A 15 -13.84 1.87 64.30
C GLY A 15 -12.87 0.80 64.75
N THR A 16 -13.35 -0.44 64.88
CA THR A 16 -12.58 -1.59 65.34
C THR A 16 -11.72 -2.22 64.25
N CYS A 17 -11.97 -1.89 62.97
CA CYS A 17 -11.27 -2.44 61.82
C CYS A 17 -10.72 -1.30 60.95
N THR A 18 -9.51 -1.44 60.42
CA THR A 18 -8.90 -0.47 59.50
C THR A 18 -8.68 -1.13 58.14
N CYS A 19 -9.00 -0.42 57.05
CA CYS A 19 -8.66 -0.88 55.70
C CYS A 19 -7.27 -0.37 55.30
N ALA A 20 -6.33 -1.27 54.97
CA ALA A 20 -4.99 -0.86 54.54
C ALA A 20 -4.98 -0.06 53.22
N GLY A 21 -5.99 -0.27 52.36
CA GLY A 21 -6.10 0.39 51.06
C GLY A 21 -6.52 1.87 51.16
N CYS A 22 -7.70 2.13 51.73
CA CYS A 22 -8.21 3.51 51.87
C CYS A 22 -7.79 4.20 53.17
N LYS A 23 -7.17 3.47 54.11
CA LYS A 23 -6.72 3.94 55.43
C LYS A 23 -7.83 4.42 56.38
N ASP A 24 -9.10 4.12 56.06
CA ASP A 24 -10.25 4.44 56.90
C ASP A 24 -10.50 3.42 58.02
N TYR A 25 -11.17 3.89 59.08
CA TYR A 25 -11.63 3.08 60.21
C TYR A 25 -13.11 2.75 60.07
N PHE A 26 -13.48 1.50 60.35
CA PHE A 26 -14.85 1.01 60.23
C PHE A 26 -15.24 0.19 61.44
N CYS A 27 -16.51 0.25 61.85
CA CYS A 27 -17.06 -0.79 62.69
C CYS A 27 -17.25 -2.07 61.86
N THR A 28 -17.33 -3.22 62.51
CA THR A 28 -17.40 -4.53 61.85
C THR A 28 -18.45 -4.60 60.73
N LYS A 29 -19.65 -4.05 60.96
CA LYS A 29 -20.74 -4.03 59.97
C LYS A 29 -20.34 -3.26 58.70
N HIS A 30 -19.80 -2.05 58.84
CA HIS A 30 -19.41 -1.22 57.70
C HIS A 30 -18.12 -1.70 57.04
N PHE A 31 -17.26 -2.41 57.76
CA PHE A 31 -16.07 -3.05 57.17
C PHE A 31 -16.46 -4.19 56.23
N ILE A 32 -17.43 -5.04 56.63
CA ILE A 32 -17.97 -6.10 55.78
C ILE A 32 -18.64 -5.51 54.53
N ALA A 33 -19.43 -4.45 54.70
CA ALA A 33 -20.05 -3.74 53.57
C ALA A 33 -19.00 -3.18 52.60
N HIS A 34 -17.97 -2.51 53.11
CA HIS A 34 -16.86 -1.99 52.32
C HIS A 34 -16.13 -3.10 51.54
N ARG A 35 -15.85 -4.25 52.18
CA ARG A 35 -15.25 -5.40 51.50
C ARG A 35 -16.15 -5.97 50.40
N LYS A 36 -17.46 -6.01 50.61
CA LYS A 36 -18.44 -6.43 49.60
C LYS A 36 -18.48 -5.47 48.41
N GLU A 37 -18.42 -4.15 48.65
CA GLU A 37 -18.32 -3.15 47.57
C GLU A 37 -17.05 -3.35 46.71
N LEU A 38 -15.91 -3.63 47.34
CA LEU A 38 -14.66 -3.92 46.61
C LEU A 38 -14.76 -5.20 45.76
N GLN A 39 -15.44 -6.24 46.26
CA GLN A 39 -15.67 -7.46 45.51
C GLN A 39 -16.52 -7.20 44.26
N VAL A 40 -17.62 -6.45 44.40
CA VAL A 40 -18.49 -6.07 43.27
C VAL A 40 -17.71 -5.26 42.23
N ASN A 41 -16.83 -4.35 42.66
CA ASN A 41 -16.00 -3.58 41.73
C ASN A 41 -15.02 -4.48 40.96
N LEU A 42 -14.43 -5.49 41.61
CA LEU A 42 -13.54 -6.44 40.94
C LEU A 42 -14.28 -7.32 39.93
N GLU A 43 -15.49 -7.77 40.26
CA GLU A 43 -16.37 -8.50 39.34
C GLU A 43 -16.66 -7.64 38.09
N HIS A 44 -16.99 -6.35 38.26
CA HIS A 44 -17.22 -5.44 37.13
C HIS A 44 -15.97 -5.21 36.25
N ILE A 45 -14.78 -5.11 36.85
CA ILE A 45 -13.52 -5.02 36.09
C ILE A 45 -13.30 -6.30 35.28
N THR A 46 -13.54 -7.46 35.89
CA THR A 46 -13.37 -8.77 35.25
C THR A 46 -14.35 -8.94 34.08
N ASP A 47 -15.61 -8.57 34.27
CA ASP A 47 -16.61 -8.58 33.19
C ASP A 47 -16.23 -7.64 32.05
N THR A 48 -15.71 -6.46 32.37
CA THR A 48 -15.23 -5.51 31.35
C THR A 48 -14.06 -6.08 30.56
N GLN A 49 -13.09 -6.69 31.24
CA GLN A 49 -11.97 -7.38 30.60
C GLN A 49 -12.46 -8.51 29.67
N ASN A 50 -13.39 -9.35 30.14
CA ASN A 50 -13.95 -10.45 29.36
C ASN A 50 -14.68 -9.95 28.11
N ARG A 51 -15.47 -8.87 28.23
CA ARG A 51 -16.11 -8.23 27.06
C ARG A 51 -15.09 -7.68 26.08
N LEU A 52 -14.04 -7.02 26.56
CA LEU A 52 -12.98 -6.50 25.70
C LEU A 52 -12.23 -7.62 24.99
N LEU A 53 -11.90 -8.71 25.69
CA LEU A 53 -11.25 -9.87 25.09
C LEU A 53 -12.14 -10.53 24.04
N LYS A 54 -13.44 -10.68 24.32
CA LYS A 54 -14.43 -11.19 23.38
C LYS A 54 -14.52 -10.30 22.14
N GLN A 55 -14.65 -8.98 22.31
CA GLN A 55 -14.66 -8.03 21.21
C GLN A 55 -13.36 -8.06 20.39
N PHE A 56 -12.21 -8.15 21.06
CA PHE A 56 -10.91 -8.26 20.37
C PHE A 56 -10.85 -9.53 19.52
N ASN A 57 -11.28 -10.67 20.08
CA ASN A 57 -11.28 -11.95 19.38
C ASN A 57 -12.31 -12.00 18.23
N GLU A 58 -13.48 -11.39 18.41
CA GLU A 58 -14.51 -11.28 17.37
C GLU A 58 -14.12 -10.31 16.26
N ASN A 59 -13.42 -9.20 16.60
CA ASN A 59 -12.93 -8.21 15.64
C ASN A 59 -11.62 -8.60 14.94
N ASN A 60 -10.97 -9.69 15.34
CA ASN A 60 -9.80 -10.24 14.66
C ASN A 60 -10.12 -10.92 13.32
N HIS A 61 -11.39 -10.92 12.89
CA HIS A 61 -11.70 -11.13 11.49
C HIS A 61 -11.34 -9.87 10.70
N TYR A 62 -10.10 -9.84 10.21
CA TYR A 62 -9.58 -8.90 9.22
C TYR A 62 -10.32 -9.02 7.85
N SER A 63 -11.65 -9.02 7.81
CA SER A 63 -12.41 -9.40 6.61
C SER A 63 -12.81 -8.20 5.74
N GLY A 64 -12.94 -6.99 6.32
CA GLY A 64 -13.47 -5.82 5.60
C GLY A 64 -12.43 -4.92 4.94
N LEU A 65 -11.41 -4.47 5.68
CA LEU A 65 -10.41 -3.52 5.14
C LEU A 65 -9.31 -4.24 4.36
N GLN A 66 -8.88 -5.41 4.83
CA GLN A 66 -7.92 -6.27 4.15
C GLN A 66 -8.46 -6.70 2.79
N SER A 67 -9.74 -7.08 2.68
CA SER A 67 -10.31 -7.48 1.38
C SER A 67 -10.22 -6.36 0.35
N SER A 68 -10.44 -5.09 0.72
CA SER A 68 -10.36 -3.97 -0.22
C SER A 68 -8.93 -3.65 -0.69
N LEU A 69 -7.93 -3.74 0.18
CA LEU A 69 -6.53 -3.48 -0.18
C LEU A 69 -5.93 -4.66 -0.96
N PHE A 70 -6.22 -5.90 -0.54
CA PHE A 70 -5.82 -7.08 -1.31
C PHE A 70 -6.45 -7.08 -2.70
N THR A 71 -7.74 -6.76 -2.82
CA THR A 71 -8.38 -6.62 -4.14
C THR A 71 -7.67 -5.58 -5.01
N GLN A 72 -7.24 -4.44 -4.44
CA GLN A 72 -6.49 -3.42 -5.20
C GLN A 72 -5.10 -3.92 -5.63
N ILE A 73 -4.40 -4.67 -4.77
CA ILE A 73 -3.12 -5.30 -5.09
C ILE A 73 -3.31 -6.32 -6.22
N ASP A 74 -4.33 -7.18 -6.12
CA ASP A 74 -4.63 -8.21 -7.11
C ASP A 74 -5.01 -7.58 -8.46
N GLN A 75 -5.81 -6.51 -8.46
CA GLN A 75 -6.15 -5.75 -9.66
C GLN A 75 -4.91 -5.12 -10.30
N TRP A 76 -4.06 -4.47 -9.50
CA TRP A 76 -2.80 -3.90 -9.99
C TRP A 76 -1.91 -4.98 -10.61
N GLN A 77 -1.74 -6.12 -9.92
CA GLN A 77 -0.96 -7.25 -10.41
C GLN A 77 -1.51 -7.77 -11.75
N SER A 78 -2.83 -7.98 -11.84
CA SER A 78 -3.48 -8.46 -13.06
C SER A 78 -3.25 -7.51 -14.24
N VAL A 79 -3.39 -6.21 -14.03
CA VAL A 79 -3.17 -5.19 -15.07
C VAL A 79 -1.72 -5.17 -15.55
N ILE A 80 -0.75 -5.27 -14.63
CA ILE A 80 0.68 -5.28 -14.98
C ILE A 80 1.04 -6.54 -15.78
N ILE A 81 0.58 -7.72 -15.36
CA ILE A 81 0.80 -8.98 -16.10
C ILE A 81 0.21 -8.87 -17.51
N GLN A 82 -1.00 -8.33 -17.63
CA GLN A 82 -1.64 -8.14 -18.93
C GLN A 82 -0.81 -7.22 -19.84
N LYS A 83 -0.29 -6.11 -19.32
CA LYS A 83 0.57 -5.20 -20.09
C LYS A 83 1.85 -5.89 -20.57
N VAL A 84 2.52 -6.64 -19.69
CA VAL A 84 3.73 -7.41 -20.06
C VAL A 84 3.43 -8.40 -21.18
N ASN A 85 2.34 -9.15 -21.05
CA ASN A 85 1.92 -10.12 -22.07
C ASN A 85 1.61 -9.43 -23.41
N GLN A 86 0.84 -8.35 -23.39
CA GLN A 86 0.52 -7.57 -24.59
C GLN A 86 1.77 -7.03 -25.28
N THR A 87 2.73 -6.51 -24.52
CA THR A 87 4.01 -6.05 -25.09
C THR A 87 4.79 -7.20 -25.69
N ALA A 88 4.91 -8.34 -25.00
CA ALA A 88 5.62 -9.50 -25.50
C ALA A 88 4.98 -10.04 -26.80
N ASP A 89 3.64 -10.14 -26.84
CA ASP A 89 2.92 -10.62 -28.02
C ASP A 89 3.07 -9.67 -29.21
N ASN A 90 3.05 -8.36 -28.98
CA ASN A 90 3.29 -7.38 -30.02
C ASN A 90 4.70 -7.53 -30.61
N ILE A 91 5.73 -7.64 -29.76
CA ILE A 91 7.11 -7.85 -30.24
C ILE A 91 7.24 -9.18 -30.99
N ARG A 92 6.63 -10.27 -30.52
CA ARG A 92 6.60 -11.55 -31.26
C ARG A 92 5.97 -11.41 -32.64
N GLN A 93 4.86 -10.66 -32.74
CA GLN A 93 4.19 -10.40 -34.02
C GLN A 93 5.08 -9.58 -34.96
N GLN A 94 5.73 -8.53 -34.46
CA GLN A 94 6.66 -7.72 -35.26
C GLN A 94 7.82 -8.56 -35.79
N VAL A 95 8.47 -9.36 -34.93
CA VAL A 95 9.52 -10.29 -35.34
C VAL A 95 9.01 -11.23 -36.43
N THR A 96 7.86 -11.85 -36.23
CA THR A 96 7.25 -12.76 -37.20
C THR A 96 6.99 -12.07 -38.55
N GLN A 97 6.47 -10.84 -38.53
CA GLN A 97 6.22 -10.06 -39.74
C GLN A 97 7.51 -9.71 -40.48
N MET A 98 8.56 -9.29 -39.77
CA MET A 98 9.86 -8.99 -40.37
C MET A 98 10.47 -10.22 -41.05
N LEU A 99 10.44 -11.38 -40.35
CA LEU A 99 10.95 -12.64 -40.90
C LEU A 99 10.15 -13.12 -42.11
N ASN A 100 8.82 -13.00 -42.06
CA ASN A 100 7.96 -13.36 -43.19
C ASN A 100 8.15 -12.42 -44.38
N GLY A 101 8.34 -11.13 -44.14
CA GLY A 101 8.62 -10.14 -45.19
C GLY A 101 9.89 -10.45 -45.95
N GLN A 102 10.99 -10.72 -45.23
CA GLN A 102 12.25 -11.14 -45.85
C GLN A 102 12.10 -12.45 -46.64
N ARG A 103 11.40 -13.43 -46.07
CA ARG A 103 11.14 -14.71 -46.76
C ARG A 103 10.38 -14.50 -48.07
N GLU A 104 9.35 -13.65 -48.09
CA GLU A 104 8.57 -13.39 -49.30
C GLU A 104 9.40 -12.63 -50.34
N GLU A 105 10.24 -11.68 -49.92
CA GLU A 105 11.17 -11.00 -50.83
C GLU A 105 12.13 -11.99 -51.50
N SER A 106 12.77 -12.87 -50.73
CA SER A 106 13.65 -13.91 -51.27
C SER A 106 12.89 -14.87 -52.21
N LYS A 107 11.64 -15.21 -51.88
CA LYS A 107 10.79 -16.06 -52.73
C LYS A 107 10.45 -15.40 -54.07
N VAL A 108 10.15 -14.11 -54.09
CA VAL A 108 9.91 -13.36 -55.33
C VAL A 108 11.16 -13.35 -56.21
N LYS A 109 12.34 -13.07 -55.64
CA LYS A 109 13.62 -13.12 -56.37
C LYS A 109 13.89 -14.51 -56.94
N PHE A 110 13.67 -15.55 -56.13
CA PHE A 110 13.84 -16.95 -56.56
C PHE A 110 12.91 -17.30 -57.73
N GLN A 111 11.63 -16.92 -57.64
CA GLN A 111 10.67 -17.18 -58.71
C GLN A 111 11.06 -16.48 -60.02
N ALA A 112 11.55 -15.24 -59.95
CA ALA A 112 12.03 -14.52 -61.12
C ALA A 112 13.19 -15.23 -61.83
N VAL A 113 14.17 -15.76 -61.07
CA VAL A 113 15.28 -16.55 -61.64
C VAL A 113 14.78 -17.84 -62.28
N VAL A 114 13.82 -18.53 -61.64
CA VAL A 114 13.21 -19.76 -62.19
C VAL A 114 12.44 -19.48 -63.49
N ASP A 115 11.68 -18.38 -63.54
CA ASP A 115 10.94 -17.99 -64.74
C ASP A 115 11.88 -17.60 -65.88
N GLU A 116 12.96 -16.86 -65.61
CA GLU A 116 13.98 -16.52 -66.60
C GLU A 116 14.67 -17.76 -67.16
N LEU A 117 15.09 -18.69 -66.28
CA LEU A 117 15.70 -19.96 -66.69
C LEU A 117 14.78 -20.78 -67.59
N ARG A 118 13.49 -20.88 -67.23
CA ARG A 118 12.50 -21.62 -68.01
C ARG A 118 12.36 -21.02 -69.41
N LYS A 119 12.15 -19.70 -69.48
CA LYS A 119 11.95 -18.98 -70.74
C LYS A 119 13.13 -19.17 -71.69
N ARG A 120 14.36 -18.95 -71.22
CA ARG A 120 15.57 -19.10 -72.04
C ARG A 120 15.79 -20.53 -72.52
N LYS A 121 15.46 -21.51 -71.69
CA LYS A 121 15.53 -22.93 -72.08
C LYS A 121 14.49 -23.29 -73.14
N GLU A 122 13.28 -22.74 -73.06
CA GLU A 122 12.22 -22.96 -74.04
C GLU A 122 12.51 -22.27 -75.38
N GLU A 123 13.12 -21.08 -75.33
CA GLU A 123 13.47 -20.27 -76.50
C GLU A 123 14.84 -20.65 -77.12
N ASP A 124 15.63 -21.48 -76.44
CA ASP A 124 17.04 -21.80 -76.76
C ASP A 124 17.91 -20.53 -76.93
N ASP A 125 17.60 -19.48 -76.16
CA ASP A 125 18.17 -18.14 -76.25
C ASP A 125 19.00 -17.79 -75.00
N PHE A 126 20.28 -18.17 -75.03
CA PHE A 126 21.23 -17.87 -73.98
C PHE A 126 22.65 -17.71 -74.52
N VAL A 127 23.40 -16.77 -73.93
CA VAL A 127 24.83 -16.59 -74.15
C VAL A 127 25.60 -16.72 -72.82
N GLU A 128 26.93 -16.77 -72.89
CA GLU A 128 27.81 -16.98 -71.74
C GLU A 128 27.57 -15.96 -70.62
N ASP A 129 27.35 -14.69 -70.98
CA ASP A 129 27.07 -13.61 -70.02
C ASP A 129 25.75 -13.83 -69.27
N ASP A 130 24.73 -14.38 -69.94
CA ASP A 130 23.45 -14.70 -69.31
C ASP A 130 23.59 -15.85 -68.31
N LEU A 131 24.34 -16.89 -68.69
CA LEU A 131 24.62 -18.03 -67.81
C LEU A 131 25.44 -17.59 -66.59
N ALA A 132 26.44 -16.72 -66.78
CA ALA A 132 27.24 -16.16 -65.70
C ALA A 132 26.38 -15.32 -64.74
N ARG A 133 25.51 -14.45 -65.28
CA ARG A 133 24.57 -13.65 -64.47
C ARG A 133 23.62 -14.54 -63.66
N LEU A 134 22.98 -15.51 -64.30
CA LEU A 134 22.02 -16.41 -63.64
C LEU A 134 22.68 -17.23 -62.53
N LYS A 135 23.91 -17.72 -62.77
CA LYS A 135 24.68 -18.43 -61.75
C LYS A 135 24.97 -17.54 -60.54
N ASN A 136 25.43 -16.30 -60.78
CA ASN A 136 25.68 -15.35 -59.69
C ASN A 136 24.40 -15.04 -58.89
N SER A 137 23.25 -14.88 -59.57
CA SER A 137 21.96 -14.68 -58.89
C SER A 137 21.56 -15.87 -58.01
N ILE A 138 21.81 -17.10 -58.47
CA ILE A 138 21.55 -18.31 -57.66
C ILE A 138 22.48 -18.38 -56.46
N ASP A 139 23.77 -18.12 -56.64
CA ASP A 139 24.76 -18.14 -55.56
C ASP A 139 24.44 -17.09 -54.49
N GLN A 140 24.01 -15.89 -54.90
CA GLN A 140 23.54 -14.85 -54.00
C GLN A 140 22.29 -15.28 -53.21
N LEU A 141 21.30 -15.87 -53.88
CA LEU A 141 20.09 -16.37 -53.22
C LEU A 141 20.40 -17.49 -52.21
N GLN A 142 21.37 -18.35 -52.49
CA GLN A 142 21.82 -19.38 -51.54
C GLN A 142 22.44 -18.75 -50.28
N GLN A 143 23.23 -17.69 -50.45
CA GLN A 143 23.80 -16.96 -49.32
C GLN A 143 22.71 -16.26 -48.50
N GLU A 144 21.79 -15.54 -49.14
CA GLU A 144 20.66 -14.87 -48.48
C GLU A 144 19.80 -15.87 -47.69
N LEU A 145 19.53 -17.05 -48.25
CA LEU A 145 18.79 -18.13 -47.56
C LEU A 145 19.53 -18.68 -46.33
N GLY A 146 20.87 -18.76 -46.39
CA GLY A 146 21.69 -19.16 -45.24
C GLY A 146 21.65 -18.13 -44.11
N GLU A 147 21.69 -16.85 -44.45
CA GLU A 147 21.65 -15.74 -43.48
C GLU A 147 20.27 -15.59 -42.81
N VAL A 148 19.17 -15.79 -43.55
CA VAL A 148 17.80 -15.77 -42.99
C VAL A 148 17.60 -16.84 -41.93
N GLN A 149 18.29 -17.98 -42.01
CA GLN A 149 18.20 -19.06 -41.01
C GLN A 149 18.93 -18.74 -39.70
N GLN A 150 19.89 -17.81 -39.72
CA GLN A 150 20.72 -17.47 -38.56
C GLN A 150 20.23 -16.20 -37.82
N HIS A 151 19.20 -15.52 -38.34
CA HIS A 151 18.58 -14.31 -37.79
C HIS A 151 19.55 -13.27 -37.17
N PRO A 152 20.70 -12.94 -37.80
CA PRO A 152 21.76 -12.16 -37.14
C PRO A 152 21.43 -10.66 -36.96
N PHE A 153 20.30 -10.18 -37.50
CA PHE A 153 19.96 -8.75 -37.56
C PHE A 153 18.91 -8.29 -36.53
N LEU A 154 18.38 -9.21 -35.70
CA LEU A 154 17.43 -8.86 -34.65
C LEU A 154 18.08 -8.97 -33.27
N GLU A 155 18.14 -7.85 -32.57
CA GLU A 155 18.60 -7.79 -31.19
C GLU A 155 17.43 -7.45 -30.26
N LEU A 156 17.27 -8.26 -29.21
CA LEU A 156 16.25 -8.04 -28.19
C LEU A 156 16.83 -7.19 -27.07
N HIS A 157 16.36 -5.95 -26.96
CA HIS A 157 16.74 -5.03 -25.89
C HIS A 157 15.76 -5.11 -24.71
N VAL A 158 16.23 -5.63 -23.57
CA VAL A 158 15.43 -5.75 -22.32
C VAL A 158 16.00 -4.96 -21.15
N GLU A 159 17.11 -4.24 -21.34
CA GLU A 159 17.92 -3.60 -20.30
C GLU A 159 17.08 -2.60 -19.48
N ARG A 160 16.12 -1.94 -20.12
CA ARG A 160 15.22 -1.00 -19.44
C ARG A 160 14.31 -1.67 -18.41
N SER A 161 13.97 -2.95 -18.60
CA SER A 161 13.12 -3.68 -17.68
C SER A 161 13.87 -4.14 -16.42
N GLU A 162 15.19 -4.36 -16.53
CA GLU A 162 16.06 -4.75 -15.42
C GLU A 162 16.19 -3.65 -14.34
N HIS A 163 15.99 -2.39 -14.73
CA HIS A 163 16.13 -1.23 -13.86
C HIS A 163 14.80 -0.78 -13.23
N ILE A 164 13.71 -1.55 -13.40
CA ILE A 164 12.42 -1.22 -12.80
C ILE A 164 12.46 -1.46 -11.29
N ASP A 165 12.37 -0.38 -10.50
CA ASP A 165 12.17 -0.47 -9.05
C ASP A 165 10.70 -0.78 -8.73
N TRP A 166 10.39 -2.07 -8.63
CA TRP A 166 9.05 -2.58 -8.34
C TRP A 166 8.47 -2.04 -7.02
N ASN A 167 9.31 -1.73 -6.04
CA ASN A 167 8.86 -1.22 -4.73
C ASN A 167 8.34 0.22 -4.80
N ARG A 168 8.62 0.95 -5.89
CA ARG A 168 8.06 2.27 -6.15
C ARG A 168 6.79 2.23 -6.99
N LEU A 169 6.50 1.12 -7.66
CA LEU A 169 5.32 0.98 -8.51
C LEU A 169 4.04 0.73 -7.71
N ILE A 170 4.16 0.06 -6.56
CA ILE A 170 3.09 -0.11 -5.58
C ILE A 170 3.69 -0.07 -4.17
N TYR A 171 3.12 0.76 -3.29
CA TYR A 171 3.54 0.86 -1.91
C TYR A 171 2.36 1.17 -0.99
N LEU A 172 2.53 0.86 0.30
CA LEU A 172 1.57 1.20 1.34
C LEU A 172 2.12 2.33 2.19
N GLU A 173 1.27 3.32 2.46
CA GLU A 173 1.59 4.41 3.37
C GLU A 173 0.57 4.42 4.52
N TYR A 174 1.08 4.46 5.76
CA TYR A 174 0.23 4.66 6.93
C TYR A 174 -0.20 6.11 7.01
N LYS A 175 -1.50 6.38 6.87
CA LYS A 175 -2.03 7.69 7.21
C LYS A 175 -1.97 7.85 8.74
N SER A 176 -0.97 8.58 9.24
CA SER A 176 -0.92 8.93 10.66
C SER A 176 -2.20 9.70 11.05
N SER A 177 -2.78 9.33 12.18
CA SER A 177 -4.00 9.91 12.73
C SER A 177 -3.76 11.26 13.42
N ASP A 178 -2.86 12.10 12.89
CA ASP A 178 -2.59 13.44 13.44
C ASP A 178 -3.61 14.50 13.03
N THR A 179 -4.49 14.20 12.07
CA THR A 179 -5.57 15.13 11.66
C THR A 179 -6.74 15.18 12.65
N LYS A 180 -6.84 14.26 13.62
CA LYS A 180 -7.86 14.34 14.69
C LYS A 180 -7.48 15.23 15.87
N LYS A 181 -6.20 15.58 16.05
CA LYS A 181 -5.77 16.51 17.11
C LYS A 181 -5.93 17.98 16.72
N LYS A 182 -5.85 18.35 15.43
CA LYS A 182 -6.05 19.75 14.99
C LYS A 182 -7.51 20.22 15.06
N LYS A 183 -8.48 19.37 14.70
CA LYS A 183 -9.92 19.74 14.80
C LYS A 183 -10.46 19.86 16.24
N ASN A 184 -9.78 19.29 17.24
CA ASN A 184 -10.20 19.38 18.65
C ASN A 184 -9.55 20.52 19.43
N LEU A 185 -8.52 21.18 18.86
CA LEU A 185 -7.96 22.42 19.41
C LEU A 185 -8.67 23.67 18.87
N GLU A 186 -9.16 23.65 17.62
CA GLU A 186 -9.94 24.77 17.05
C GLU A 186 -11.39 24.81 17.55
N ALA A 187 -11.99 23.68 17.95
CA ALA A 187 -13.34 23.64 18.51
C ALA A 187 -13.42 24.05 20.01
N LYS A 188 -12.28 24.28 20.68
CA LYS A 188 -12.23 24.75 22.08
C LYS A 188 -11.92 26.25 22.23
N SER A 189 -11.54 26.94 21.15
CA SER A 189 -11.37 28.40 21.14
C SER A 189 -12.65 29.17 20.79
N GLU A 190 -13.71 28.51 20.32
CA GLU A 190 -14.96 29.18 19.89
C GLU A 190 -16.14 29.01 20.87
N THR A 191 -15.93 28.43 22.07
CA THR A 191 -16.99 28.27 23.09
C THR A 191 -16.72 29.02 24.39
N SER A 192 -16.00 30.14 24.34
CA SER A 192 -15.83 31.06 25.48
C SER A 192 -15.84 32.52 25.06
N GLN A 193 -16.80 32.91 24.24
CA GLN A 193 -17.21 34.31 24.07
C GLN A 193 -18.73 34.37 24.03
N GLY A 194 -19.32 34.81 25.13
CA GLY A 194 -20.75 34.99 25.25
C GLY A 194 -21.22 35.00 26.70
N PHE A 195 -20.73 35.95 27.50
CA PHE A 195 -21.51 36.56 28.57
C PHE A 195 -20.95 37.97 28.82
N GLU A 196 -21.58 38.90 28.11
CA GLU A 196 -21.59 40.33 28.37
C GLU A 196 -22.46 40.59 29.61
N TYR A 197 -21.96 41.32 30.61
CA TYR A 197 -22.74 42.27 31.42
C TYR A 197 -21.80 43.26 32.12
N ASP A 198 -22.19 44.53 32.01
CA ASP A 198 -21.54 45.74 32.45
C ASP A 198 -21.32 45.88 33.96
N ALA A 199 -20.22 46.53 34.33
CA ALA A 199 -20.21 47.51 35.42
C ALA A 199 -19.08 48.53 35.23
N GLN A 200 -19.47 49.78 35.05
CA GLN A 200 -18.65 50.98 35.07
C GLN A 200 -17.90 51.14 36.40
N SER A 201 -16.64 51.59 36.37
CA SER A 201 -16.23 52.89 36.94
C SER A 201 -14.74 52.96 37.30
N THR A 202 -14.15 54.06 36.85
CA THR A 202 -13.04 54.81 37.44
C THR A 202 -11.62 54.23 37.41
N SER A 203 -10.79 54.93 36.62
CA SER A 203 -9.42 55.36 36.92
C SER A 203 -9.15 55.52 38.42
N THR A 204 -7.96 55.30 38.98
CA THR A 204 -6.73 56.08 38.74
C THR A 204 -5.54 55.37 39.44
N LEU A 205 -4.31 55.77 39.07
CA LEU A 205 -3.01 55.67 39.78
C LEU A 205 -2.19 54.40 39.51
N LYS A 206 -1.24 54.44 38.57
CA LYS A 206 0.15 54.88 38.74
C LYS A 206 0.94 54.16 39.83
N SER A 207 1.87 53.34 39.32
CA SER A 207 3.32 53.42 39.59
C SER A 207 3.94 52.54 40.66
N LYS A 208 4.97 51.84 40.16
CA LYS A 208 6.34 51.71 40.69
C LYS A 208 6.68 50.53 41.62
N CYS A 209 7.70 49.83 41.10
CA CYS A 209 8.92 49.38 41.78
C CYS A 209 8.95 47.99 42.41
N ASN A 210 9.51 47.08 41.60
CA ASN A 210 10.62 46.20 41.91
C ASN A 210 11.50 46.53 43.14
N ASN A 211 12.03 45.42 43.68
CA ASN A 211 13.26 45.24 44.47
C ASN A 211 13.14 45.62 45.97
N HIS A 212 13.73 44.91 46.92
CA HIS A 212 15.00 44.19 46.95
C HIS A 212 15.07 43.35 48.25
N SER A 213 15.86 42.26 48.23
CA SER A 213 16.56 41.61 49.35
C SER A 213 15.79 40.75 50.36
#